data_AF-A0A6M5YPM0-F1
#
_entry.id   AF-A0A6M5YPM0-F1
#
_cell.length_a   1.000
_cell.length_b   1.000
_cell.length_c   1.000
_cell.angle_alpha   90.00
_cell.angle_beta   90.00
_cell.angle_gamma   90.00
#
_symmetry.space_group_name_H-M   'P 1'
#
loop_
_entity.id
_entity.type
_entity.pdbx_description
1 polymer ?
#
loop_
_entity_poly.entity_id
_entity_poly.type
_entity_poly.pdbx_seq_one_letter_code
_entity_poly.pdbx_strand_id
1 'polypeptide(L)'
;MRTLFAAAVLLGAAALVPAQPPKDPPKAPPKDAPKDPPPDRDADAVPKDLGPKYGVKTRLKQYPQTTPKESLRSVLAAVEGADYTYIVAQLLDPKFVAAAVADRAKQLEPGAEAELAQLRDFQRANRDRIAPEDRVPLDPVGLRALAAVKATERGFKRLVRDVEQKLLDDPQTVKEFRRILRDGSFAEADPAASATHPDMKGRTLYFNKIGDRWFLENRQTEEPKKEP
;
A
#
# COMPACT_ATOMS: atom_id res chain seq x y z
N MET A 1 -2.55 -7.25 -41.50
CA MET A 1 -3.42 -8.38 -41.12
C MET A 1 -3.87 -8.14 -39.68
N ARG A 2 -5.16 -7.84 -39.45
CA ARG A 2 -5.72 -7.56 -38.12
C ARG A 2 -6.35 -8.84 -37.58
N THR A 3 -5.82 -9.36 -36.48
CA THR A 3 -6.31 -10.56 -35.82
C THR A 3 -7.40 -10.16 -34.83
N LEU A 4 -8.63 -10.61 -35.07
CA LEU A 4 -9.78 -10.52 -34.17
C LEU A 4 -9.60 -11.54 -33.04
N PHE A 5 -9.58 -11.09 -31.78
CA PHE A 5 -9.71 -11.98 -30.62
C PHE A 5 -11.16 -11.96 -30.14
N ALA A 6 -11.80 -13.12 -30.21
CA ALA A 6 -13.14 -13.38 -29.71
C ALA A 6 -13.09 -13.56 -28.18
N ALA A 7 -13.97 -12.84 -27.47
CA ALA A 7 -14.21 -13.01 -26.05
C ALA A 7 -15.30 -14.08 -25.84
N ALA A 8 -14.94 -15.17 -25.18
CA ALA A 8 -15.88 -16.18 -24.71
C ALA A 8 -16.46 -15.75 -23.35
N VAL A 9 -17.78 -15.55 -23.31
CA VAL A 9 -18.55 -15.26 -22.10
C VAL A 9 -18.92 -16.59 -21.44
N LEU A 10 -18.40 -16.85 -20.25
CA LEU A 10 -18.84 -17.94 -19.38
C LEU A 10 -20.03 -17.47 -18.55
N LEU A 11 -21.23 -17.96 -18.89
CA LEU A 11 -22.41 -17.88 -18.02
C LEU A 11 -22.21 -18.81 -16.82
N GLY A 12 -22.01 -18.23 -15.63
CA GLY A 12 -22.16 -18.92 -14.36
C GLY A 12 -23.61 -18.87 -13.90
N ALA A 13 -24.26 -20.03 -13.83
CA ALA A 13 -25.60 -20.16 -13.26
C ALA A 13 -25.53 -19.95 -11.73
N ALA A 14 -26.18 -18.90 -11.24
CA ALA A 14 -26.38 -18.69 -9.81
C ALA A 14 -27.53 -19.59 -9.33
N ALA A 15 -27.21 -20.59 -8.50
CA ALA A 15 -28.21 -21.37 -7.79
C ALA A 15 -28.86 -20.51 -6.71
N LEU A 16 -30.17 -20.35 -6.82
CA LEU A 16 -31.03 -19.69 -5.85
C LEU A 16 -31.02 -20.51 -4.55
N VAL A 17 -30.37 -20.01 -3.50
CA VAL A 17 -30.45 -20.61 -2.15
C VAL A 17 -31.76 -20.14 -1.50
N PRO A 18 -32.69 -21.02 -1.13
CA PRO A 18 -33.91 -20.63 -0.44
C PRO A 18 -33.58 -20.10 0.96
N ALA A 19 -34.13 -18.92 1.28
CA ALA A 19 -34.03 -18.30 2.59
C ALA A 19 -34.60 -19.23 3.66
N GLN A 20 -33.75 -19.69 4.59
CA GLN A 20 -34.22 -20.40 5.77
C GLN A 20 -34.95 -19.44 6.71
N PRO A 21 -36.13 -19.80 7.24
CA PRO A 21 -36.81 -19.01 8.25
C PRO A 21 -35.99 -18.99 9.56
N PRO A 22 -36.01 -17.89 10.32
CA PRO A 22 -35.28 -17.75 11.56
C PRO A 22 -35.76 -18.79 12.58
N LYS A 23 -34.89 -19.74 12.92
CA LYS A 23 -35.10 -20.67 14.04
C LYS A 23 -34.77 -19.95 15.35
N ASP A 24 -35.82 -19.81 16.15
CA ASP A 24 -35.87 -19.60 17.59
C ASP A 24 -35.31 -18.27 18.16
N PRO A 25 -36.02 -17.64 19.13
CA PRO A 25 -35.49 -16.50 19.87
C PRO A 25 -34.29 -16.91 20.72
N PRO A 26 -33.28 -16.03 20.87
CA PRO A 26 -32.08 -16.32 21.64
C PRO A 26 -32.44 -16.66 23.10
N LYS A 27 -32.05 -17.87 23.50
CA LYS A 27 -32.16 -18.36 24.88
C LYS A 27 -31.35 -17.43 25.78
N ALA A 28 -31.98 -16.91 26.84
CA ALA A 28 -31.33 -15.99 27.78
C ALA A 28 -30.01 -16.58 28.30
N PRO A 29 -28.94 -15.77 28.39
CA PRO A 29 -27.65 -16.25 28.84
C PRO A 29 -27.72 -16.73 30.30
N PRO A 30 -27.02 -17.82 30.66
CA PRO A 30 -26.95 -18.32 32.02
C PRO A 30 -26.32 -17.26 32.95
N LYS A 31 -26.92 -17.08 34.12
CA LYS A 31 -26.62 -15.99 35.07
C LYS A 31 -25.33 -16.20 35.88
N ASP A 32 -24.68 -17.36 35.75
CA ASP A 32 -23.58 -17.80 36.62
C ASP A 32 -22.37 -18.29 35.81
N ALA A 33 -21.93 -17.51 34.81
CA ALA A 33 -20.65 -17.77 34.16
C ALA A 33 -19.49 -17.32 35.09
N PRO A 34 -18.46 -18.16 35.32
CA PRO A 34 -17.27 -17.77 36.07
C PRO A 34 -16.65 -16.52 35.46
N LYS A 35 -16.42 -15.52 36.32
CA LYS A 35 -15.74 -14.27 35.98
C LYS A 35 -14.23 -14.52 35.93
N ASP A 36 -13.80 -15.44 35.07
CA ASP A 36 -12.39 -15.50 34.70
C ASP A 36 -12.12 -14.25 33.85
N PRO A 37 -11.13 -13.41 34.22
CA PRO A 37 -10.72 -12.32 33.34
C PRO A 37 -10.36 -12.94 31.99
N PRO A 38 -10.81 -12.35 30.86
CA PRO A 38 -10.37 -12.82 29.56
C PRO A 38 -8.83 -12.90 29.59
N PRO A 39 -8.22 -13.96 29.03
CA PRO A 39 -6.77 -14.00 28.92
C PRO A 39 -6.36 -12.67 28.32
N ASP A 40 -5.43 -11.99 28.97
CA ASP A 40 -4.75 -10.82 28.43
C ASP A 40 -4.34 -11.22 27.01
N ARG A 41 -5.18 -10.86 26.03
CA ARG A 41 -4.81 -10.93 24.64
C ARG A 41 -3.70 -9.92 24.62
N ASP A 42 -2.46 -10.43 24.62
CA ASP A 42 -1.27 -9.68 24.29
C ASP A 42 -1.66 -8.79 23.13
N ALA A 43 -2.00 -7.54 23.47
CA ALA A 43 -2.41 -6.55 22.53
C ALA A 43 -1.12 -6.21 21.83
N ASP A 44 -0.87 -7.01 20.79
CA ASP A 44 0.02 -6.80 19.67
C ASP A 44 0.92 -5.62 19.95
N ALA A 45 2.07 -5.87 20.59
CA ALA A 45 3.05 -4.84 20.90
C ALA A 45 3.45 -4.18 19.58
N VAL A 46 2.73 -3.10 19.22
CA VAL A 46 2.87 -2.53 17.89
C VAL A 46 4.28 -1.98 17.80
N PRO A 47 5.07 -2.35 16.78
CA PRO A 47 6.45 -1.91 16.67
C PRO A 47 6.51 -0.39 16.74
N LYS A 48 7.11 0.13 17.83
CA LYS A 48 7.24 1.58 18.11
C LYS A 48 8.04 2.34 17.04
N ASP A 49 8.67 1.63 16.11
CA ASP A 49 9.23 2.21 14.90
C ASP A 49 9.22 1.15 13.79
N LEU A 50 8.60 1.46 12.65
CA LEU A 50 8.57 0.56 11.49
C LEU A 50 9.90 0.56 10.71
N GLY A 51 10.92 1.27 11.20
CA GLY A 51 12.24 1.37 10.60
C GLY A 51 12.24 2.12 9.26
N PRO A 52 13.43 2.36 8.68
CA PRO A 52 13.54 2.93 7.33
C PRO A 52 12.92 2.00 6.29
N LYS A 53 11.93 2.49 5.54
CA LYS A 53 11.31 1.75 4.43
C LYS A 53 11.93 2.18 3.12
N TYR A 54 12.46 1.23 2.36
CA TYR A 54 13.12 1.50 1.07
C TYR A 54 14.24 2.55 1.18
N GLY A 55 14.97 2.56 2.31
CA GLY A 55 16.03 3.54 2.60
C GLY A 55 15.54 4.94 3.03
N VAL A 56 14.22 5.15 3.15
CA VAL A 56 13.64 6.45 3.53
C VAL A 56 13.44 6.51 5.04
N LYS A 57 14.17 7.44 5.68
CA LYS A 57 14.07 7.69 7.14
C LYS A 57 12.73 8.38 7.48
N THR A 58 12.13 7.99 8.59
CA THR A 58 10.91 8.61 9.12
C THR A 58 11.21 10.04 9.63
N ARG A 59 10.35 11.01 9.32
CA ARG A 59 10.49 12.42 9.73
C ARG A 59 9.22 12.92 10.42
N LEU A 60 8.81 12.28 11.52
CA LEU A 60 7.53 12.57 12.21
C LEU A 60 7.41 14.02 12.72
N LYS A 61 8.53 14.69 13.02
CA LYS A 61 8.52 16.11 13.38
C LYS A 61 8.08 17.01 12.22
N GLN A 62 8.48 16.68 11.00
CA GLN A 62 8.14 17.43 9.79
C GLN A 62 6.78 16.98 9.22
N TYR A 63 6.48 15.69 9.35
CA TYR A 63 5.27 15.06 8.82
C TYR A 63 4.55 14.29 9.94
N PRO A 64 3.78 14.97 10.80
CA PRO A 64 3.04 14.32 11.88
C PRO A 64 1.95 13.39 11.32
N GLN A 65 1.70 12.29 12.01
CA GLN A 65 0.74 11.24 11.61
C GLN A 65 -0.07 10.72 12.81
N THR A 66 -0.23 11.52 13.87
CA THR A 66 -0.90 11.05 15.10
C THR A 66 -2.42 11.01 14.95
N THR A 67 -2.96 11.80 14.01
CA THR A 67 -4.38 11.80 13.63
C THR A 67 -4.53 11.68 12.11
N PRO A 68 -5.70 11.26 11.60
CA PRO A 68 -5.97 11.24 10.16
C PRO A 68 -5.83 12.63 9.52
N LYS A 69 -6.28 13.68 10.24
CA LYS A 69 -6.18 15.07 9.79
C LYS A 69 -4.72 15.53 9.66
N GLU A 70 -3.86 15.18 10.63
CA GLU A 70 -2.43 15.44 10.53
C GLU A 70 -1.77 14.65 9.41
N SER A 71 -2.14 13.38 9.23
CA SER A 71 -1.62 12.56 8.13
C SER A 71 -1.97 13.18 6.76
N LEU A 72 -3.20 13.65 6.57
CA LEU A 72 -3.58 14.34 5.32
C LEU A 72 -2.80 15.65 5.13
N ARG A 73 -2.59 16.42 6.20
CA ARG A 73 -1.74 17.62 6.16
C ARG A 73 -0.30 17.27 5.75
N SER A 74 0.24 16.19 6.29
CA SER A 74 1.57 15.68 5.96
C SER A 74 1.69 15.27 4.49
N VAL A 75 0.65 14.64 3.92
CA VAL A 75 0.60 14.32 2.49
C VAL A 75 0.67 15.60 1.66
N LEU A 76 -0.15 16.60 1.97
CA LEU A 76 -0.15 17.87 1.25
C LEU A 76 1.19 18.61 1.35
N ALA A 77 1.79 18.66 2.54
CA ALA A 77 3.11 19.25 2.75
C ALA A 77 4.21 18.53 1.94
N ALA A 78 4.13 17.20 1.83
CA ALA A 78 5.06 16.42 1.02
C ALA A 78 4.86 16.66 -0.48
N VAL A 79 3.62 16.80 -0.96
CA VAL A 79 3.33 17.18 -2.36
C VAL A 79 3.89 18.56 -2.68
N GLU A 80 3.70 19.54 -1.79
CA GLU A 80 4.21 20.91 -1.97
C GLU A 80 5.74 20.97 -1.97
N GLY A 81 6.40 20.08 -1.20
CA GLY A 81 7.84 19.91 -1.21
C GLY A 81 8.39 18.97 -2.30
N ALA A 82 7.54 18.50 -3.22
CA ALA A 82 7.89 17.49 -4.24
C ALA A 82 8.54 16.20 -3.66
N ASP A 83 8.20 15.84 -2.43
CA ASP A 83 8.76 14.69 -1.72
C ASP A 83 7.88 13.44 -1.88
N TYR A 84 7.66 13.06 -3.15
CA TYR A 84 6.84 11.89 -3.51
C TYR A 84 7.42 10.58 -2.97
N THR A 85 8.75 10.50 -2.85
CA THR A 85 9.43 9.36 -2.24
C THR A 85 8.96 9.14 -0.80
N TYR A 86 8.84 10.21 -0.01
CA TYR A 86 8.35 10.13 1.36
C TYR A 86 6.85 9.81 1.42
N ILE A 87 6.03 10.34 0.51
CA ILE A 87 4.60 9.99 0.43
C ILE A 87 4.46 8.48 0.30
N VAL A 88 5.12 7.88 -0.70
CA VAL A 88 5.02 6.44 -0.96
C VAL A 88 5.61 5.62 0.19
N ALA A 89 6.77 5.99 0.73
CA ALA A 89 7.43 5.19 1.76
C ALA A 89 6.75 5.28 3.13
N GLN A 90 6.21 6.44 3.51
CA GLN A 90 5.89 6.76 4.91
C GLN A 90 4.45 7.26 5.13
N LEU A 91 3.73 7.71 4.10
CA LEU A 91 2.39 8.29 4.26
C LEU A 91 1.27 7.41 3.66
N LEU A 92 1.57 6.55 2.70
CA LEU A 92 0.63 5.58 2.16
C LEU A 92 0.57 4.30 3.01
N ASP A 93 -0.55 3.57 2.93
CA ASP A 93 -0.71 2.27 3.58
C ASP A 93 0.44 1.31 3.21
N PRO A 94 1.24 0.85 4.19
CA PRO A 94 2.33 -0.08 3.97
C PRO A 94 1.95 -1.35 3.22
N LYS A 95 0.74 -1.90 3.44
CA LYS A 95 0.29 -3.12 2.76
C LYS A 95 0.10 -2.87 1.28
N PHE A 96 -0.56 -1.75 0.94
CA PHE A 96 -0.71 -1.31 -0.44
C PHE A 96 0.65 -1.10 -1.12
N VAL A 97 1.58 -0.40 -0.48
CA VAL A 97 2.91 -0.12 -1.04
C VAL A 97 3.69 -1.41 -1.29
N ALA A 98 3.70 -2.33 -0.31
CA ALA A 98 4.39 -3.62 -0.45
C ALA A 98 3.84 -4.44 -1.63
N ALA A 99 2.51 -4.53 -1.77
CA ALA A 99 1.87 -5.23 -2.89
C ALA A 99 2.22 -4.56 -4.24
N ALA A 100 2.07 -3.23 -4.32
CA ALA A 100 2.33 -2.47 -5.54
C ALA A 100 3.80 -2.55 -5.99
N VAL A 101 4.75 -2.59 -5.05
CA VAL A 101 6.17 -2.78 -5.34
C VAL A 101 6.45 -4.21 -5.77
N ALA A 102 5.88 -5.22 -5.08
CA ALA A 102 6.06 -6.62 -5.44
C ALA A 102 5.59 -6.92 -6.87
N ASP A 103 4.42 -6.40 -7.26
CA ASP A 103 3.88 -6.60 -8.61
C ASP A 103 4.77 -5.98 -9.69
N ARG A 104 5.30 -4.78 -9.44
CA ARG A 104 6.26 -4.13 -10.34
C ARG A 104 7.59 -4.88 -10.37
N ALA A 105 8.07 -5.36 -9.22
CA ALA A 105 9.35 -6.08 -9.11
C ALA A 105 9.33 -7.35 -9.95
N LYS A 106 8.24 -8.13 -9.92
CA LYS A 106 8.08 -9.34 -10.75
C LYS A 106 8.29 -9.06 -12.25
N GLN A 107 7.82 -7.91 -12.74
CA GLN A 107 7.97 -7.53 -14.15
C GLN A 107 9.40 -7.08 -14.49
N LEU A 108 10.15 -6.60 -13.49
CA LEU A 108 11.49 -6.01 -13.66
C LEU A 108 12.62 -7.01 -13.36
N GLU A 109 12.32 -8.13 -12.72
CA GLU A 109 13.29 -9.14 -12.30
C GLU A 109 14.09 -9.74 -13.47
N PRO A 110 13.48 -10.15 -14.61
CA PRO A 110 14.25 -10.70 -15.73
C PRO A 110 15.28 -9.70 -16.30
N GLY A 111 14.91 -8.42 -16.38
CA GLY A 111 15.83 -7.36 -16.81
C GLY A 111 16.95 -7.11 -15.80
N ALA A 112 16.63 -7.14 -14.50
CA ALA A 112 17.64 -7.01 -13.44
C ALA A 112 18.63 -8.18 -13.45
N GLU A 113 18.16 -9.42 -13.63
CA GLU A 113 19.00 -10.61 -13.72
C GLU A 113 19.92 -10.56 -14.95
N ALA A 114 19.40 -10.19 -16.13
CA ALA A 114 20.19 -10.07 -17.35
C ALA A 114 21.33 -9.05 -17.22
N GLU A 115 21.06 -7.88 -16.63
CA GLU A 115 22.10 -6.89 -16.37
C GLU A 115 23.16 -7.37 -15.37
N LEU A 116 22.75 -8.06 -14.30
CA LEU A 116 23.68 -8.60 -13.31
C LEU A 116 24.53 -9.73 -13.90
N ALA A 117 23.97 -10.55 -14.79
CA ALA A 117 24.71 -11.56 -15.53
C ALA A 117 25.78 -10.92 -16.44
N GLN A 118 25.42 -9.88 -17.20
CA GLN A 118 26.37 -9.12 -18.01
C GLN A 118 27.49 -8.49 -17.15
N LEU A 119 27.12 -7.89 -16.01
CA LEU A 119 28.10 -7.33 -15.08
C LEU A 119 29.02 -8.42 -14.54
N ARG A 120 28.49 -9.59 -14.16
CA ARG A 120 29.28 -10.73 -13.70
C ARG A 120 30.29 -11.19 -14.75
N ASP A 121 29.87 -11.30 -16.00
CA ASP A 121 30.77 -11.71 -17.09
C ASP A 121 31.87 -10.67 -17.33
N PHE A 122 31.54 -9.38 -17.27
CA PHE A 122 32.52 -8.30 -17.27
C PHE A 122 33.51 -8.39 -16.09
N GLN A 123 33.01 -8.66 -14.87
CA GLN A 123 33.84 -8.78 -13.68
C GLN A 123 34.79 -10.00 -13.75
N ARG A 124 34.37 -11.09 -14.40
CA ARG A 124 35.22 -12.26 -14.65
C ARG A 124 36.36 -11.95 -15.60
N ALA A 125 36.10 -11.14 -16.63
CA ALA A 125 37.12 -10.70 -17.58
C ALA A 125 38.11 -9.68 -16.97
N ASN A 126 37.71 -8.95 -15.93
CA ASN A 126 38.47 -7.84 -15.32
C ASN A 126 38.71 -8.07 -13.81
N ARG A 127 39.08 -9.29 -13.41
CA ARG A 127 39.11 -9.71 -12.01
C ARG A 127 40.06 -8.88 -11.13
N ASP A 128 41.15 -8.40 -11.69
CA ASP A 128 42.19 -7.59 -11.06
C ASP A 128 41.73 -6.14 -10.78
N ARG A 129 40.69 -5.66 -11.47
CA ARG A 129 40.24 -4.26 -11.40
C ARG A 129 39.09 -4.03 -10.41
N ILE A 130 38.54 -5.08 -9.83
CA ILE A 130 37.29 -5.02 -9.07
C ILE A 130 37.50 -5.67 -7.71
N ALA A 131 37.25 -4.87 -6.68
CA ALA A 131 37.36 -5.28 -5.29
C ALA A 131 36.45 -6.49 -5.03
N PRO A 132 36.89 -7.51 -4.26
CA PRO A 132 36.10 -8.71 -3.98
C PRO A 132 34.67 -8.44 -3.48
N GLU A 133 34.48 -7.39 -2.69
CA GLU A 133 33.22 -6.96 -2.08
C GLU A 133 32.20 -6.41 -3.09
N ASP A 134 32.65 -5.88 -4.24
CA ASP A 134 31.79 -5.34 -5.29
C ASP A 134 31.39 -6.40 -6.34
N ARG A 135 31.81 -7.66 -6.13
CA ARG A 135 31.57 -8.73 -7.10
C ARG A 135 30.15 -9.27 -7.00
N VAL A 136 29.53 -9.43 -8.16
CA VAL A 136 28.25 -10.13 -8.31
C VAL A 136 28.43 -11.60 -7.94
N PRO A 137 27.51 -12.21 -7.17
CA PRO A 137 27.57 -13.62 -6.84
C PRO A 137 27.72 -14.51 -8.09
N LEU A 138 28.60 -15.51 -7.99
CA LEU A 138 28.84 -16.45 -9.09
C LEU A 138 27.76 -17.53 -9.14
N ASP A 139 27.17 -17.87 -8.00
CA ASP A 139 26.15 -18.90 -7.90
C ASP A 139 24.79 -18.37 -8.40
N PRO A 140 23.98 -19.22 -9.06
CA PRO A 140 22.68 -18.79 -9.59
C PRO A 140 21.70 -18.29 -8.54
N VAL A 141 21.77 -18.80 -7.30
CA VAL A 141 20.84 -18.46 -6.22
C VAL A 141 21.11 -17.04 -5.71
N GLY A 142 22.38 -16.73 -5.43
CA GLY A 142 22.83 -15.40 -5.04
C GLY A 142 22.58 -14.36 -6.13
N LEU A 143 22.79 -14.72 -7.41
CA LEU A 143 22.48 -13.83 -8.53
C LEU A 143 20.99 -13.46 -8.56
N ARG A 144 20.10 -14.47 -8.45
CA ARG A 144 18.64 -14.24 -8.43
C ARG A 144 18.20 -13.45 -7.20
N ALA A 145 18.75 -13.74 -6.03
CA ALA A 145 18.46 -12.98 -4.82
C ALA A 145 18.84 -11.50 -4.99
N LEU A 146 20.03 -11.22 -5.54
CA LEU A 146 20.47 -9.86 -5.84
C LEU A 146 19.58 -9.20 -6.91
N ALA A 147 19.16 -9.95 -7.94
CA ALA A 147 18.23 -9.48 -8.96
C ALA A 147 16.87 -9.07 -8.36
N ALA A 148 16.32 -9.88 -7.44
CA ALA A 148 15.07 -9.59 -6.76
C ALA A 148 15.15 -8.32 -5.87
N VAL A 149 16.28 -8.10 -5.18
CA VAL A 149 16.52 -6.86 -4.44
C VAL A 149 16.55 -5.65 -5.38
N LYS A 150 17.33 -5.74 -6.47
CA LYS A 150 17.44 -4.68 -7.49
C LYS A 150 16.08 -4.41 -8.16
N ALA A 151 15.31 -5.45 -8.43
CA ALA A 151 13.96 -5.35 -9.01
C ALA A 151 12.98 -4.66 -8.05
N THR A 152 13.07 -4.95 -6.76
CA THR A 152 12.27 -4.31 -5.71
C THR A 152 12.58 -2.82 -5.60
N GLU A 153 13.86 -2.43 -5.59
CA GLU A 153 14.27 -1.02 -5.60
C GLU A 153 13.75 -0.27 -6.83
N ARG A 154 13.81 -0.90 -8.01
CA ARG A 154 13.27 -0.34 -9.26
C ARG A 154 11.75 -0.25 -9.22
N GLY A 155 11.08 -1.27 -8.68
CA GLY A 155 9.64 -1.29 -8.50
C GLY A 155 9.16 -0.16 -7.61
N PHE A 156 9.87 0.11 -6.51
CA PHE A 156 9.62 1.27 -5.65
C PHE A 156 9.83 2.59 -6.39
N LYS A 157 10.96 2.77 -7.09
CA LYS A 157 11.21 3.98 -7.90
C LYS A 157 10.12 4.20 -8.97
N ARG A 158 9.62 3.12 -9.58
CA ARG A 158 8.53 3.21 -10.55
C ARG A 158 7.23 3.65 -9.89
N LEU A 159 6.89 3.07 -8.73
CA LEU A 159 5.70 3.48 -7.97
C LEU A 159 5.76 4.97 -7.57
N VAL A 160 6.93 5.47 -7.15
CA VAL A 160 7.13 6.90 -6.85
C VAL A 160 6.80 7.77 -8.07
N ARG A 161 7.33 7.43 -9.24
CA ARG A 161 7.04 8.15 -10.50
C ARG A 161 5.57 8.07 -10.88
N ASP A 162 4.93 6.91 -10.71
CA ASP A 162 3.51 6.73 -11.03
C ASP A 162 2.64 7.64 -10.12
N VAL A 163 2.99 7.78 -8.83
CA VAL A 163 2.30 8.66 -7.88
C VAL A 163 2.55 10.13 -8.19
N GLU A 164 3.79 10.51 -8.48
CA GLU A 164 4.17 11.86 -8.93
C GLU A 164 3.37 12.25 -10.17
N GLN A 165 3.43 11.44 -11.23
CA GLN A 165 2.74 11.70 -12.48
C GLN A 165 1.22 11.83 -12.26
N LYS A 166 0.62 10.94 -11.48
CA LYS A 166 -0.81 10.99 -11.17
C LYS A 166 -1.22 12.30 -10.48
N LEU A 167 -0.41 12.81 -9.56
CA LEU A 167 -0.70 14.06 -8.85
C LEU A 167 -0.43 15.30 -9.70
N LEU A 168 0.50 15.22 -10.66
CA LEU A 168 0.74 16.28 -11.64
C LEU A 168 -0.37 16.34 -12.70
N ASP A 169 -0.84 15.18 -13.17
CA ASP A 169 -1.90 15.09 -14.19
C ASP A 169 -3.27 15.47 -13.63
N ASP A 170 -3.51 15.26 -12.34
CA ASP A 170 -4.74 15.64 -11.66
C ASP A 170 -4.52 16.64 -10.51
N PRO A 171 -4.32 17.93 -10.84
CA PRO A 171 -4.20 18.97 -9.82
C PRO A 171 -5.52 19.20 -9.05
N GLN A 172 -6.66 18.68 -9.54
CA GLN A 172 -7.93 18.77 -8.80
C GLN A 172 -7.89 17.86 -7.58
N THR A 173 -7.31 16.66 -7.67
CA THR A 173 -7.10 15.79 -6.49
C THR A 173 -6.39 16.54 -5.35
N VAL A 174 -5.35 17.33 -5.64
CA VAL A 174 -4.64 18.11 -4.60
C VAL A 174 -5.53 19.25 -4.03
N LYS A 175 -6.34 19.90 -4.87
CA LYS A 175 -7.32 20.91 -4.41
C LYS A 175 -8.41 20.30 -3.53
N GLU A 176 -8.91 19.12 -3.89
CA GLU A 176 -9.87 18.36 -3.12
C GLU A 176 -9.28 18.01 -1.75
N PHE A 177 -8.04 17.48 -1.69
CA PHE A 177 -7.37 17.19 -0.42
C PHE A 177 -7.27 18.43 0.48
N ARG A 178 -6.90 19.59 -0.08
CA ARG A 178 -6.86 20.86 0.67
C ARG A 178 -8.24 21.28 1.19
N ARG A 179 -9.30 21.04 0.42
CA ARG A 179 -10.67 21.36 0.81
C ARG A 179 -11.16 20.42 1.92
N ILE A 180 -10.92 19.10 1.80
CA ILE A 180 -11.21 18.14 2.89
C ILE A 180 -10.44 18.50 4.16
N LEU A 181 -9.16 18.85 4.05
CA LEU A 181 -8.36 19.21 5.22
C LEU A 181 -8.90 20.43 5.97
N ARG A 182 -9.42 21.42 5.22
CA ARG A 182 -9.90 22.70 5.76
C ARG A 182 -11.31 22.59 6.33
N ASP A 183 -12.24 22.10 5.52
CA ASP A 183 -13.68 22.21 5.74
C ASP A 183 -14.36 20.82 5.79
N GLY A 184 -13.59 19.75 5.66
CA GLY A 184 -14.11 18.38 5.68
C GLY A 184 -14.42 17.85 7.07
N SER A 185 -15.24 16.79 7.10
CA SER A 185 -15.54 16.02 8.31
C SER A 185 -14.65 14.79 8.36
N PHE A 186 -14.10 14.50 9.55
CA PHE A 186 -13.27 13.33 9.82
C PHE A 186 -14.02 12.43 10.79
N ALA A 187 -14.31 11.20 10.37
CA ALA A 187 -14.91 10.18 11.22
C ALA A 187 -13.84 9.13 11.57
N GLU A 188 -13.46 9.08 12.84
CA GLU A 188 -12.46 8.15 13.36
C GLU A 188 -13.12 6.93 13.99
N ALA A 189 -12.65 5.73 13.64
CA ALA A 189 -13.13 4.45 14.15
C ALA A 189 -11.97 3.44 14.21
N ASP A 190 -11.28 3.34 15.34
CA ASP A 190 -10.06 2.52 15.49
C ASP A 190 -10.23 1.08 14.94
N PRO A 191 -9.43 0.65 13.93
CA PRO A 191 -8.23 1.27 13.35
C PRO A 191 -8.42 2.05 12.04
N ALA A 192 -9.64 2.32 11.59
CA ALA A 192 -9.94 3.04 10.36
C ALA A 192 -10.37 4.49 10.62
N ALA A 193 -10.23 5.34 9.62
CA ALA A 193 -10.89 6.64 9.60
C ALA A 193 -11.28 7.00 8.17
N SER A 194 -12.27 7.88 8.05
CA SER A 194 -12.67 8.45 6.77
C SER A 194 -12.73 9.97 6.85
N ALA A 195 -12.45 10.62 5.73
CA ALA A 195 -12.61 12.06 5.58
C ALA A 195 -13.46 12.38 4.35
N THR A 196 -14.47 13.22 4.54
CA THR A 196 -15.43 13.61 3.51
C THR A 196 -15.62 15.12 3.50
N HIS A 197 -16.25 15.64 2.45
CA HIS A 197 -16.64 17.04 2.37
C HIS A 197 -18.02 17.17 1.70
N PRO A 198 -18.93 18.00 2.21
CA PRO A 198 -20.32 18.05 1.74
C PRO A 198 -20.45 18.38 0.24
N ASP A 199 -19.60 19.28 -0.26
CA ASP A 199 -19.62 19.69 -1.67
C ASP A 199 -18.90 18.72 -2.64
N MET A 200 -18.33 17.62 -2.14
CA MET A 200 -17.57 16.66 -2.95
C MET A 200 -18.23 15.28 -2.90
N LYS A 201 -19.31 15.14 -3.66
CA LYS A 201 -20.06 13.88 -3.77
C LYS A 201 -19.17 12.77 -4.34
N GLY A 202 -19.21 11.60 -3.73
CA GLY A 202 -18.44 10.42 -4.16
C GLY A 202 -16.96 10.43 -3.77
N ARG A 203 -16.46 11.52 -3.16
CA ARG A 203 -15.07 11.59 -2.67
C ARG A 203 -15.02 11.33 -1.17
N THR A 204 -14.47 10.17 -0.81
CA THR A 204 -14.13 9.82 0.57
C THR A 204 -12.68 9.39 0.60
N LEU A 205 -11.89 10.00 1.47
CA LEU A 205 -10.54 9.53 1.78
C LEU A 205 -10.62 8.54 2.93
N TYR A 206 -9.85 7.47 2.84
CA TYR A 206 -9.78 6.45 3.88
C TYR A 206 -8.38 6.43 4.48
N PHE A 207 -8.32 6.14 5.77
CA PHE A 207 -7.07 6.05 6.52
C PHE A 207 -7.07 4.77 7.34
N ASN A 208 -5.89 4.19 7.48
CA ASN A 208 -5.62 3.04 8.35
C ASN A 208 -4.65 3.46 9.43
N LYS A 209 -4.92 3.05 10.67
CA LYS A 209 -4.04 3.21 11.81
C LYS A 209 -3.20 1.95 11.98
N ILE A 210 -1.88 2.13 11.95
CA ILE A 210 -0.92 1.05 12.22
C ILE A 210 0.00 1.56 13.33
N GLY A 211 -0.23 1.04 14.54
CA GLY A 211 0.39 1.56 15.76
C GLY A 211 -0.14 2.95 16.08
N ASP A 212 0.77 3.87 16.35
CA ASP A 212 0.43 5.26 16.67
C ASP A 212 0.38 6.17 15.43
N ARG A 213 0.40 5.59 14.22
CA ARG A 213 0.49 6.33 12.95
C ARG A 213 -0.71 6.04 12.05
N TRP A 214 -1.24 7.11 11.47
CA TRP A 214 -2.23 7.06 10.41
C TRP A 214 -1.58 7.10 9.03
N PHE A 215 -2.11 6.27 8.12
CA PHE A 215 -1.66 6.14 6.75
C PHE A 215 -2.84 6.35 5.80
N LEU A 216 -2.62 7.00 4.67
CA LEU A 216 -3.63 7.18 3.64
C LEU A 216 -3.81 5.86 2.88
N GLU A 217 -5.05 5.35 2.85
CA GLU A 217 -5.39 4.15 2.08
C GLU A 217 -5.74 4.52 0.64
N ASN A 218 -5.20 3.76 -0.31
CA ASN A 218 -5.61 3.85 -1.71
C ASN A 218 -6.84 2.96 -1.96
N ARG A 219 -7.98 3.31 -1.37
CA ARG A 219 -9.26 2.69 -1.73
C ARG A 219 -9.89 3.45 -2.89
N GLN A 220 -10.11 2.75 -3.99
CA GLN A 220 -11.10 3.19 -4.95
C GLN A 220 -12.43 2.72 -4.38
N THR A 221 -13.34 3.66 -4.07
CA THR A 221 -14.73 3.30 -3.84
C THR A 221 -15.21 2.73 -5.17
N GLU A 222 -15.20 1.40 -5.33
CA GLU A 222 -15.93 0.77 -6.41
C GLU A 222 -17.39 1.18 -6.18
N GLU A 223 -17.91 2.05 -7.05
CA GLU A 223 -19.32 2.39 -7.00
C GLU A 223 -20.09 1.06 -7.02
N PRO A 224 -20.99 0.82 -6.04
CA PRO A 224 -21.73 -0.43 -6.01
C PRO A 224 -22.38 -0.58 -7.38
N LYS A 225 -22.00 -1.63 -8.11
CA LYS A 225 -22.59 -1.96 -9.42
C LYS A 225 -24.10 -1.95 -9.21
N LYS A 226 -24.78 -0.94 -9.74
CA LYS A 226 -26.24 -0.95 -9.77
C LYS A 226 -26.63 -2.22 -10.50
N GLU A 227 -27.26 -3.14 -9.79
CA GLU A 227 -27.83 -4.33 -10.42
C GLU A 227 -28.82 -3.85 -11.50
N PRO A 228 -28.71 -4.39 -12.73
CA PRO A 228 -29.49 -3.95 -13.88
C PRO A 228 -30.99 -4.26 -13.76
#